data_AF-U9UL49-F1
#
_entry.id   AF-U9UL49-F1
#
_cell.length_a   1.000
_cell.length_b   1.000
_cell.length_c   1.000
_cell.angle_alpha   90.00
_cell.angle_beta   90.00
_cell.angle_gamma   90.00
#
_symmetry.space_group_name_H-M   'P 1'
#
loop_
_entity.id
_entity.type
_entity.pdbx_description
1 polymer ?
#
loop_
_entity_poly.entity_id
_entity_poly.type
_entity_poly.pdbx_seq_one_letter_code
_entity_poly.pdbx_strand_id
1 'polypeptide(L)'
;LDVIEPEIINSLPDLFRDSLTVFKIRDETNYTDLYNYVLFLDYALDDESQLRNAKDTIEEIVNKLTHLHGRIVDMRAAFMERTKAKDLIQRLYMRLYYVTSHRRGKVQTSILSYKNNQMDVDKEENR
;
A
#
# COMPACT_ATOMS: atom_id res chain seq x y z
N LEU A 1 8.82 -26.74 19.63
CA LEU A 1 7.96 -26.89 18.43
C LEU A 1 8.32 -25.72 17.56
N ASP A 2 9.31 -25.92 16.69
CA ASP A 2 9.66 -24.94 15.67
C ASP A 2 8.43 -24.76 14.78
N VAL A 3 7.80 -23.60 14.87
CA VAL A 3 6.78 -23.20 13.92
C VAL A 3 7.55 -22.92 12.64
N ILE A 4 7.60 -23.93 11.76
CA ILE A 4 8.07 -23.78 10.39
C ILE A 4 7.23 -22.64 9.80
N GLU A 5 7.82 -21.45 9.64
CA GLU A 5 7.17 -20.37 8.91
C GLU A 5 6.77 -20.93 7.56
N PRO A 6 5.46 -21.00 7.25
CA PRO A 6 5.01 -21.73 6.09
C PRO A 6 5.55 -21.04 4.83
N GLU A 7 6.34 -21.76 4.03
CA GLU A 7 6.86 -21.33 2.71
C GLU A 7 5.77 -20.77 1.78
N ILE A 8 4.50 -21.07 2.09
CA ILE A 8 3.27 -20.52 1.50
C ILE A 8 3.28 -18.98 1.48
N ILE A 9 3.83 -18.34 2.52
CA ILE A 9 3.89 -16.89 2.68
C ILE A 9 4.73 -16.22 1.59
N ASN A 10 5.87 -16.82 1.22
CA ASN A 10 6.73 -16.27 0.18
C ASN A 10 6.08 -16.36 -1.22
N SER A 11 5.11 -17.26 -1.39
CA SER A 11 4.37 -17.46 -2.65
C SER A 11 3.06 -16.66 -2.76
N LEU A 12 2.56 -16.13 -1.64
CA LEU A 12 1.29 -15.39 -1.59
C LEU A 12 1.34 -14.10 -2.45
N PRO A 13 2.37 -13.25 -2.34
CA PRO A 13 2.51 -12.09 -3.22
C PRO A 13 2.50 -12.48 -4.72
N ASP A 14 3.17 -13.57 -5.09
CA ASP A 14 3.25 -14.03 -6.48
C ASP A 14 1.91 -14.57 -6.99
N LEU A 15 1.17 -15.29 -6.14
CA LEU A 15 -0.20 -15.73 -6.42
C LEU A 15 -1.11 -14.52 -6.69
N PHE A 16 -0.98 -13.47 -5.89
CA PHE A 16 -1.78 -12.26 -6.04
C PHE A 16 -1.41 -11.43 -7.26
N ARG A 17 -0.11 -11.34 -7.56
CA ARG A 17 0.40 -10.74 -8.80
C ARG A 17 -0.32 -11.32 -10.01
N ASP A 18 -0.41 -12.64 -10.10
CA ASP A 18 -0.97 -13.31 -11.27
C ASP A 18 -2.49 -13.09 -11.32
N SER A 19 -3.18 -13.14 -10.19
CA SER A 19 -4.63 -12.91 -10.14
C SER A 19 -5.07 -11.46 -10.44
N LEU A 20 -4.20 -10.46 -10.24
CA LEU A 20 -4.50 -9.07 -10.64
C LEU A 20 -4.54 -8.88 -12.17
N THR A 21 -3.96 -9.79 -12.96
CA THR A 21 -4.08 -9.74 -14.44
C THR A 21 -5.49 -10.01 -14.95
N VAL A 22 -6.35 -10.58 -14.10
CA VAL A 22 -7.74 -10.90 -14.41
C VAL A 22 -8.62 -9.64 -14.48
N PHE A 23 -8.27 -8.58 -13.76
CA PHE A 23 -9.12 -7.38 -13.67
C PHE A 23 -8.87 -6.40 -14.81
N LYS A 24 -9.69 -6.53 -15.86
CA LYS A 24 -9.83 -5.52 -16.91
C LYS A 24 -11.08 -4.69 -16.64
N ILE A 25 -10.93 -3.39 -16.39
CA ILE A 25 -12.08 -2.47 -16.26
C ILE A 25 -12.77 -2.32 -17.61
N ARG A 26 -14.01 -2.79 -17.69
CA ARG A 26 -14.95 -2.69 -18.81
C ARG A 26 -16.27 -2.06 -18.35
N ASP A 27 -17.18 -1.78 -19.28
CA ASP A 27 -18.47 -1.15 -18.97
C ASP A 27 -19.35 -2.04 -18.07
N GLU A 28 -19.20 -3.37 -18.22
CA GLU A 28 -19.88 -4.41 -17.43
C GLU A 28 -19.20 -4.74 -16.09
N THR A 29 -18.19 -3.98 -15.65
CA THR A 29 -17.45 -4.30 -14.42
C THR A 29 -18.37 -4.24 -13.21
N ASN A 30 -18.44 -5.34 -12.45
CA ASN A 30 -19.04 -5.35 -11.13
C ASN A 30 -18.08 -4.73 -10.10
N TYR A 31 -18.34 -3.49 -9.71
CA TYR A 31 -17.50 -2.76 -8.76
C TYR A 31 -17.60 -3.30 -7.33
N THR A 32 -18.67 -4.02 -6.98
CA THR A 32 -18.80 -4.72 -5.69
C THR A 32 -17.82 -5.89 -5.62
N ASP A 33 -17.73 -6.69 -6.69
CA ASP A 33 -16.79 -7.81 -6.75
C ASP A 33 -15.35 -7.33 -6.77
N LEU A 34 -15.07 -6.25 -7.51
CA LEU A 34 -13.77 -5.60 -7.50
C LEU A 34 -13.40 -5.11 -6.10
N TYR A 35 -14.33 -4.45 -5.39
CA TYR A 35 -14.11 -4.03 -4.02
C TYR A 35 -13.78 -5.21 -3.10
N ASN A 36 -14.58 -6.28 -3.13
CA ASN A 36 -14.37 -7.47 -2.30
C ASN A 36 -13.03 -8.14 -2.58
N TYR A 37 -12.64 -8.20 -3.85
CA TYR A 37 -11.37 -8.77 -4.26
C TYR A 37 -10.19 -7.94 -3.75
N VAL A 38 -10.24 -6.62 -3.91
CA VAL A 38 -9.20 -5.72 -3.40
C VAL A 38 -9.15 -5.75 -1.87
N LEU A 39 -10.30 -5.90 -1.21
CA LEU A 39 -10.38 -6.06 0.24
C LEU A 39 -9.70 -7.36 0.70
N PHE A 40 -9.92 -8.46 -0.02
CA PHE A 40 -9.24 -9.72 0.25
C PHE A 40 -7.72 -9.59 0.09
N LEU A 41 -7.27 -8.90 -0.98
CA LEU A 41 -5.86 -8.60 -1.20
C LEU A 41 -5.28 -7.73 -0.07
N ASP A 42 -6.03 -6.73 0.39
CA ASP A 42 -5.66 -5.85 1.50
C ASP A 42 -5.40 -6.65 2.79
N TYR A 43 -6.31 -7.57 3.12
CA TYR A 43 -6.14 -8.49 4.26
C TYR A 43 -4.96 -9.44 4.09
N ALA A 44 -4.76 -9.99 2.90
CA ALA A 44 -3.69 -10.94 2.66
C ALA A 44 -2.30 -10.28 2.67
N LEU A 45 -2.23 -8.98 2.40
CA LEU A 45 -1.01 -8.17 2.43
C LEU A 45 -0.91 -7.30 3.70
N ASP A 46 -1.48 -7.74 4.82
CA ASP A 46 -1.45 -6.94 6.06
C ASP A 46 -0.16 -7.10 6.87
N ASP A 47 0.56 -8.23 6.70
CA ASP A 47 1.83 -8.47 7.39
C ASP A 47 3.00 -7.72 6.72
N GLU A 48 3.28 -6.50 7.20
CA GLU A 48 4.38 -5.67 6.71
C GLU A 48 5.76 -6.34 6.76
N SER A 49 6.00 -7.30 7.66
CA SER A 49 7.31 -7.95 7.79
C SER A 49 7.63 -8.79 6.56
N GLN A 50 6.63 -9.50 6.05
CA GLN A 50 6.72 -10.33 4.85
C GLN A 50 6.85 -9.47 3.59
N LEU A 51 6.09 -8.37 3.51
CA LEU A 51 6.12 -7.45 2.37
C LEU A 51 7.50 -6.84 2.13
N ARG A 52 8.28 -6.60 3.19
CA ARG A 52 9.63 -6.01 3.10
C ARG A 52 10.62 -6.92 2.38
N ASN A 53 10.39 -8.23 2.42
CA ASN A 53 11.24 -9.23 1.77
C ASN A 53 10.82 -9.48 0.30
N ALA A 54 9.60 -9.12 -0.08
CA ALA A 54 9.03 -9.34 -1.42
C ALA A 54 8.92 -8.05 -2.26
N LYS A 55 9.93 -7.17 -2.20
CA LYS A 55 9.86 -5.81 -2.78
C LYS A 55 9.44 -5.78 -4.25
N ASP A 56 10.04 -6.61 -5.09
CA ASP A 56 9.79 -6.63 -6.53
C ASP A 56 8.34 -7.03 -6.83
N THR A 57 7.84 -8.06 -6.15
CA THR A 57 6.43 -8.49 -6.28
C THR A 57 5.47 -7.41 -5.79
N ILE A 58 5.78 -6.72 -4.69
CA ILE A 58 4.95 -5.62 -4.19
C ILE A 58 4.96 -4.41 -5.14
N GLU A 59 6.09 -4.10 -5.76
CA GLU A 59 6.18 -3.04 -6.77
C GLU A 59 5.30 -3.36 -7.99
N GLU A 60 5.30 -4.61 -8.45
CA GLU A 60 4.41 -5.05 -9.52
C GLU A 60 2.91 -4.95 -9.14
N ILE A 61 2.57 -5.33 -7.91
CA ILE A 61 1.20 -5.19 -7.38
C ILE A 61 0.80 -3.70 -7.33
N VAL A 62 1.67 -2.82 -6.83
CA VAL A 62 1.45 -1.37 -6.78
C VAL A 62 1.22 -0.81 -8.18
N ASN A 63 2.05 -1.19 -9.16
CA ASN A 63 1.90 -0.76 -10.55
C ASN A 63 0.55 -1.19 -11.14
N LYS A 64 0.14 -2.45 -10.89
CA LYS A 64 -1.17 -2.97 -11.33
C LYS A 64 -2.34 -2.23 -10.68
N LEU A 65 -2.30 -2.01 -9.37
CA LEU A 65 -3.34 -1.27 -8.65
C LEU A 65 -3.41 0.19 -9.10
N THR A 66 -2.28 0.84 -9.35
CA THR A 66 -2.22 2.22 -9.86
C THR A 66 -2.85 2.32 -11.26
N HIS A 67 -2.54 1.37 -12.14
CA HIS A 67 -3.16 1.28 -13.46
C HIS A 67 -4.68 1.07 -13.34
N LEU A 68 -5.10 0.15 -12.47
CA LEU A 68 -6.52 -0.15 -12.24
C LEU A 68 -7.27 1.07 -11.71
N HIS A 69 -6.71 1.78 -10.74
CA HIS A 69 -7.26 3.03 -10.20
C HIS A 69 -7.45 4.09 -11.29
N GLY A 70 -6.44 4.32 -12.14
CA GLY A 70 -6.50 5.30 -13.23
C GLY A 70 -7.55 4.98 -14.30
N ARG A 71 -7.90 3.69 -14.47
CA ARG A 71 -8.97 3.23 -15.37
C ARG A 71 -10.37 3.48 -14.83
N ILE A 72 -10.54 3.66 -13.52
CA ILE A 72 -11.85 3.92 -12.92
C ILE A 72 -12.16 5.42 -13.03
N VAL A 73 -12.93 5.77 -14.07
CA VAL A 73 -13.42 7.13 -14.26
C VAL A 73 -14.59 7.40 -13.31
N ASP A 74 -14.49 8.48 -12.54
CA ASP A 74 -15.58 8.94 -11.69
C ASP A 74 -16.66 9.58 -12.57
N MET A 75 -17.83 8.94 -12.67
CA MET A 75 -19.01 9.56 -13.24
C MET A 75 -19.88 10.07 -12.10
N ARG A 76 -20.41 11.30 -12.24
CA ARG A 76 -21.23 12.03 -11.24
C ARG A 76 -22.04 11.09 -10.33
N ALA A 77 -21.76 11.11 -9.03
CA ALA A 77 -22.54 10.71 -7.83
C ALA A 77 -23.44 9.44 -7.82
N ALA A 78 -23.74 8.79 -8.96
CA ALA A 78 -24.71 7.71 -9.10
C ALA A 78 -24.08 6.31 -9.00
N PHE A 79 -22.75 6.21 -8.78
CA PHE A 79 -22.02 4.94 -8.70
C PHE A 79 -21.18 4.86 -7.42
N MET A 80 -21.84 4.74 -6.27
CA MET A 80 -21.20 4.70 -4.95
C MET A 80 -20.18 3.54 -4.83
N GLU A 81 -20.50 2.39 -5.39
CA GLU A 81 -19.71 1.15 -5.39
C GLU A 81 -18.40 1.35 -6.15
N ARG A 82 -18.46 2.08 -7.27
CA ARG A 82 -17.29 2.46 -8.06
C ARG A 82 -16.34 3.33 -7.25
N THR A 83 -16.87 4.36 -6.58
CA THR A 83 -16.07 5.24 -5.71
C THR A 83 -15.46 4.45 -4.55
N LYS A 84 -16.23 3.58 -3.89
CA LYS A 84 -15.72 2.71 -2.83
C LYS A 84 -14.57 1.82 -3.29
N ALA A 85 -14.71 1.17 -4.44
CA ALA A 85 -13.67 0.32 -5.02
C ALA A 85 -12.41 1.14 -5.33
N LYS A 86 -12.58 2.31 -5.95
CA LYS A 86 -11.49 3.21 -6.30
C LYS A 86 -10.72 3.69 -5.06
N ASP A 87 -11.43 4.13 -4.02
CA ASP A 87 -10.84 4.58 -2.75
C ASP A 87 -10.06 3.46 -2.04
N LEU A 88 -10.58 2.22 -2.10
CA LEU A 88 -9.91 1.08 -1.50
C LEU A 88 -8.62 0.73 -2.25
N ILE A 89 -8.68 0.69 -3.59
CA ILE A 89 -7.50 0.48 -4.44
C ILE A 89 -6.45 1.55 -4.14
N GLN A 90 -6.87 2.81 -4.03
CA GLN A 90 -5.98 3.92 -3.71
C GLN A 90 -5.28 3.75 -2.37
N ARG A 91 -6.03 3.41 -1.32
CA ARG A 91 -5.47 3.18 0.00
C ARG A 91 -4.47 2.02 0.00
N LEU A 92 -4.80 0.92 -0.66
CA LEU A 92 -3.95 -0.26 -0.71
C LEU A 92 -2.62 0.02 -1.41
N TYR A 93 -2.63 0.58 -2.63
CA TYR A 93 -1.36 0.81 -3.34
C TYR A 93 -0.49 1.85 -2.61
N MET A 94 -1.09 2.85 -1.98
CA MET A 94 -0.35 3.84 -1.18
C MET A 94 0.30 3.18 0.04
N ARG A 95 -0.42 2.32 0.76
CA ARG A 95 0.13 1.56 1.90
C ARG A 95 1.34 0.74 1.46
N LEU A 96 1.16 -0.08 0.42
CA LEU A 96 2.20 -0.94 -0.12
C LEU A 96 3.44 -0.15 -0.58
N TYR A 97 3.22 0.98 -1.26
CA TYR A 97 4.30 1.88 -1.67
C TYR A 97 5.13 2.36 -0.47
N TYR A 98 4.50 2.75 0.65
CA TYR A 98 5.23 3.23 1.83
C TYR A 98 5.93 2.12 2.61
N VAL A 99 5.38 0.90 2.62
CA VAL A 99 6.00 -0.26 3.26
C VAL A 99 7.32 -0.60 2.57
N THR A 100 7.36 -0.60 1.22
CA THR A 100 8.56 -0.95 0.45
C THR A 100 9.58 0.19 0.37
N SER A 101 9.13 1.44 0.25
CA SER A 101 10.01 2.60 -0.01
C SER A 101 10.78 3.16 1.20
N HIS A 102 10.63 2.59 2.41
CA HIS A 102 11.40 2.95 3.62
C HIS A 102 11.40 4.45 4.01
N ARG A 103 10.51 5.28 3.45
CA ARG A 103 10.51 6.74 3.71
C ARG A 103 9.94 7.15 5.07
N ARG A 104 9.46 6.21 5.88
CA ARG A 104 8.89 6.50 7.21
C ARG A 104 9.94 7.01 8.24
N GLY A 105 11.24 6.85 7.98
CA GLY A 105 12.30 7.13 8.97
C GLY A 105 13.18 8.37 8.74
N LYS A 106 12.95 9.21 7.72
CA LYS A 106 13.82 10.41 7.50
C LYS A 106 13.19 11.73 7.94
N VAL A 107 11.86 11.83 7.90
CA VAL A 107 11.15 13.09 8.21
C VAL A 107 10.98 13.32 9.71
N GLN A 108 10.82 12.26 10.52
CA GLN A 108 10.79 12.43 11.99
C GLN A 108 12.19 12.73 12.56
N THR A 109 13.22 12.13 11.99
CA THR A 109 14.62 12.33 12.42
C THR A 109 15.10 13.75 12.17
N SER A 110 14.68 14.38 11.05
CA SER A 110 15.00 15.79 10.80
C SER A 110 14.29 16.71 11.79
N ILE A 111 13.01 16.49 12.08
CA ILE A 111 12.26 17.29 13.07
C ILE A 111 12.86 17.16 14.48
N LEU A 112 13.26 15.95 14.88
CA LEU A 112 13.95 15.71 16.15
C LEU A 112 15.36 16.33 16.18
N SER A 113 16.11 16.29 15.08
CA SER A 113 17.44 16.91 15.01
C SER A 113 17.39 18.43 15.05
N TYR A 114 16.37 19.06 14.44
CA TYR A 114 16.18 20.52 14.54
C TYR A 114 15.85 20.95 15.96
N LYS A 115 15.04 20.17 16.69
CA LYS A 115 14.63 20.52 18.05
C LYS A 115 15.78 20.43 19.06
N ASN A 116 16.70 19.48 18.87
CA ASN A 116 17.88 19.35 19.73
C ASN A 116 18.90 20.46 19.49
N ASN A 117 19.15 20.85 18.24
CA ASN A 117 20.08 21.95 17.95
C ASN A 117 19.60 23.31 18.49
N GLN A 118 18.29 23.58 18.47
CA GLN A 118 17.75 24.82 19.04
C GLN A 118 17.97 24.89 20.57
N MET A 119 17.79 23.77 21.28
CA MET A 119 17.98 23.71 22.73
C MET A 119 19.43 23.89 23.18
N ASP A 120 20.40 23.56 22.33
CA ASP A 120 21.82 23.73 22.65
C ASP A 120 22.32 25.14 22.32
N VAL A 121 21.79 25.77 21.26
CA VAL A 121 22.03 27.20 20.95
C VAL A 121 21.43 28.11 22.04
N ASP A 122 20.19 27.84 22.49
CA ASP A 122 19.52 28.64 23.52
C ASP A 122 20.22 28.52 24.91
N LYS A 123 20.98 27.44 25.15
CA LYS A 123 21.82 27.26 26.36
C LYS A 123 23.16 28.00 26.27
N GLU A 124 23.70 28.18 25.07
CA GLU A 124 24.93 28.93 24.83
C GLU A 124 24.70 30.45 24.89
N GLU A 125 23.54 30.94 24.45
CA GLU A 125 23.19 32.38 24.52
C GLU A 125 22.83 32.88 25.94
N ASN A 126 22.55 31.97 26.89
CA ASN A 126 22.19 32.30 28.27
C ASN A 126 23.34 32.12 29.29
N ARG A 127 24.60 32.09 28.83
CA ARG A 127 25.81 32.12 29.66
C ARG A 127 26.58 33.42 29.45
#